data_AF-A0A1T5NFW9-F1
#
_entry.id   AF-A0A1T5NFW9-F1
#
_cell.length_a   1.000
_cell.length_b   1.000
_cell.length_c   1.000
_cell.angle_alpha   90.00
_cell.angle_beta   90.00
_cell.angle_gamma   90.00
#
_symmetry.space_group_name_H-M   'P 1'
#
loop_
_entity.id
_entity.type
_entity.pdbx_description
1 polymer ?
#
loop_
_entity_poly.entity_id
_entity_poly.type
_entity_poly.pdbx_seq_one_letter_code
_entity_poly.pdbx_strand_id
1 'polypeptide(L)'
;MKVYVVLIALAAAMSSCHTNSNEPLTDATDSLPGGFPPVIAIEKLKTTVFVPTLESRIPHDKNVIYTPTLLFAWDEVKEHLPGGVLPSDGSSADFLLLNKSASHQASLGKAEFKTTVYVSRDTIRATASFNKSLPFYTSMQRWDTLLRFNKQPVVSFGIYDYNYTLTQNVDIVYYKDDDHFCIKLIPADSTQEIILMKGIDTATNLDDIIKQLKKQERLGQEEANNSDLYWKRFFTTEDKLLIPALAFNIAAHYPQLEGQTFTTGLRFFEVITAAQRTALVFNEHGSMMESEAEIAVSAVDSSRPRPKTMLFDKPFLLMMKKKTAAQAYFVMLVNNTELMIPSKKE
;
A
#
# COMPACT_ATOMS: atom_id res chain seq x y z
N MET A 1 24.73 28.45 -15.86
CA MET A 1 24.59 27.13 -16.51
C MET A 1 23.43 26.43 -15.83
N LYS A 2 22.39 26.04 -16.58
CA LYS A 2 21.25 25.28 -16.04
C LYS A 2 21.59 23.79 -16.06
N VAL A 3 21.24 23.07 -14.99
CA VAL A 3 21.42 21.62 -14.87
C VAL A 3 20.05 20.97 -14.74
N TYR A 4 19.83 19.85 -15.43
CA TYR A 4 18.55 19.16 -15.48
C TYR A 4 18.49 17.99 -14.51
N VAL A 5 17.34 17.76 -13.88
CA VAL A 5 17.11 16.64 -12.97
C VAL A 5 16.06 15.70 -13.53
N VAL A 6 16.37 14.39 -13.54
CA VAL A 6 15.48 13.32 -13.98
C VAL A 6 15.30 12.30 -12.85
N LEU A 7 14.07 12.10 -12.41
CA LEU A 7 13.68 11.14 -11.38
C LEU A 7 12.83 10.03 -11.97
N ILE A 8 13.26 8.77 -11.80
CA ILE A 8 12.50 7.59 -12.24
C ILE A 8 12.38 6.59 -11.09
N ALA A 9 11.15 6.33 -10.67
CA ALA A 9 10.82 5.44 -9.57
C ALA A 9 10.06 4.19 -10.06
N LEU A 10 10.37 3.02 -9.49
CA LEU A 10 9.66 1.77 -9.76
C LEU A 10 9.35 1.01 -8.48
N ALA A 11 8.07 0.85 -8.15
CA ALA A 11 7.61 0.03 -7.04
C ALA A 11 6.77 -1.14 -7.57
N ALA A 12 7.11 -2.36 -7.17
CA ALA A 12 6.38 -3.55 -7.55
C ALA A 12 6.05 -4.37 -6.29
N ALA A 13 4.78 -4.66 -6.08
CA ALA A 13 4.31 -5.56 -5.04
C ALA A 13 3.51 -6.70 -5.68
N MET A 14 4.02 -7.93 -5.60
CA MET A 14 3.35 -9.11 -6.15
C MET A 14 3.03 -10.11 -5.06
N SER A 15 2.02 -10.93 -5.30
CA SER A 15 2.00 -12.29 -4.79
C SER A 15 3.05 -13.08 -5.60
N SER A 16 4.18 -13.50 -4.99
CA SER A 16 5.22 -14.25 -5.71
C SER A 16 4.76 -15.67 -6.03
N CYS A 17 4.92 -16.07 -7.29
CA CYS A 17 5.23 -17.45 -7.64
C CYS A 17 6.66 -17.50 -8.16
N HIS A 18 7.48 -18.40 -7.61
CA HIS A 18 8.81 -18.69 -8.17
C HIS A 18 8.66 -19.39 -9.52
N THR A 19 9.47 -18.96 -10.49
CA THR A 19 10.09 -19.86 -11.47
C THR A 19 11.61 -19.76 -11.30
N ASN A 20 12.28 -20.90 -11.33
CA ASN A 20 13.73 -21.02 -11.17
C ASN A 20 14.40 -21.25 -12.53
N SER A 21 15.55 -20.57 -12.68
CA SER A 21 16.75 -20.83 -13.49
C SER A 21 16.72 -20.86 -15.03
N ASN A 22 17.53 -19.93 -15.57
CA ASN A 22 18.33 -19.98 -16.80
C ASN A 22 17.62 -20.03 -18.16
N GLU A 23 17.40 -18.86 -18.79
CA GLU A 23 17.59 -18.63 -20.24
C GLU A 23 17.52 -17.12 -20.57
N PRO A 24 18.07 -16.66 -21.71
CA PRO A 24 18.42 -15.26 -21.94
C PRO A 24 17.20 -14.37 -22.23
N LEU A 25 17.35 -13.09 -21.85
CA LEU A 25 16.41 -12.00 -22.04
C LEU A 25 15.89 -11.93 -23.49
N THR A 26 14.73 -12.53 -23.72
CA THR A 26 13.86 -12.22 -24.86
C THR A 26 12.44 -12.00 -24.33
N ASP A 27 11.86 -10.93 -24.87
CA ASP A 27 10.50 -10.43 -24.74
C ASP A 27 9.49 -11.39 -24.10
N ALA A 28 9.00 -11.05 -22.89
CA ALA A 28 7.96 -11.83 -22.23
C ALA A 28 7.01 -10.91 -21.43
N THR A 29 5.95 -10.47 -22.11
CA THR A 29 4.66 -10.24 -21.49
C THR A 29 4.13 -11.57 -20.97
N ASP A 30 4.36 -11.93 -19.70
CA ASP A 30 3.42 -12.79 -18.98
C ASP A 30 3.69 -12.86 -17.47
N SER A 31 2.74 -13.45 -16.76
CA SER A 31 1.99 -12.72 -15.77
C SER A 31 1.49 -13.77 -14.73
N LEU A 32 1.60 -13.60 -13.37
CA LEU A 32 0.89 -14.28 -12.23
C LEU A 32 0.53 -15.74 -12.59
N PRO A 33 -0.68 -16.22 -12.34
CA PRO A 33 -1.52 -16.59 -13.47
C PRO A 33 -2.26 -15.30 -13.89
N GLY A 34 -1.64 -14.42 -14.67
CA GLY A 34 -2.18 -13.10 -15.10
C GLY A 34 -1.41 -11.80 -14.75
N GLY A 35 -0.36 -11.85 -13.93
CA GLY A 35 0.73 -10.88 -13.71
C GLY A 35 0.34 -9.59 -13.11
N PHE A 36 1.31 -8.69 -13.14
CA PHE A 36 0.87 -7.34 -13.29
C PHE A 36 0.06 -7.24 -14.59
N PRO A 37 -1.14 -6.64 -14.54
CA PRO A 37 -1.85 -6.31 -15.75
C PRO A 37 -0.95 -5.43 -16.65
N PRO A 38 -1.29 -5.26 -17.93
CA PRO A 38 -0.56 -4.37 -18.82
C PRO A 38 -0.37 -2.98 -18.20
N VAL A 39 0.78 -2.36 -18.47
CA VAL A 39 1.06 -1.01 -17.95
C VAL A 39 0.03 -0.04 -18.53
N ILE A 40 -0.65 0.69 -17.65
CA ILE A 40 -1.54 1.80 -18.03
C ILE A 40 -0.94 3.13 -17.57
N ALA A 41 -1.11 4.16 -18.38
CA ALA A 41 -0.72 5.51 -18.01
C ALA A 41 -1.78 6.10 -17.05
N ILE A 42 -1.35 6.82 -16.01
CA ILE A 42 -2.25 7.35 -14.98
C ILE A 42 -3.29 8.33 -15.57
N GLU A 43 -3.00 8.97 -16.69
CA GLU A 43 -3.89 9.88 -17.40
C GLU A 43 -5.14 9.16 -17.96
N LYS A 44 -5.09 7.83 -18.11
CA LYS A 44 -6.25 7.00 -18.47
C LYS A 44 -7.18 6.72 -17.29
N LEU A 45 -6.73 7.00 -16.07
CA LEU A 45 -7.47 6.83 -14.82
C LEU A 45 -8.04 8.18 -14.36
N LYS A 46 -9.34 8.21 -14.09
CA LYS A 46 -10.06 9.43 -13.73
C LYS A 46 -10.03 9.67 -12.22
N THR A 47 -10.07 8.59 -11.45
CA THR A 47 -10.33 8.60 -10.00
C THR A 47 -9.19 7.99 -9.19
N THR A 48 -7.97 8.06 -9.72
CA THR A 48 -6.74 7.59 -9.06
C THR A 48 -5.66 8.65 -9.18
N VAL A 49 -4.89 8.86 -8.13
CA VAL A 49 -3.70 9.72 -8.13
C VAL A 49 -2.54 9.06 -7.41
N PHE A 50 -1.32 9.40 -7.84
CA PHE A 50 -0.12 9.13 -7.09
C PHE A 50 0.28 10.39 -6.34
N VAL A 51 0.72 10.24 -5.11
CA VAL A 51 1.26 11.35 -4.31
C VAL A 51 2.74 11.12 -4.01
N PRO A 52 3.56 12.18 -4.00
CA PRO A 52 5.01 12.05 -3.79
C PRO A 52 5.35 11.74 -2.32
N THR A 53 4.51 12.13 -1.37
CA THR A 53 4.76 11.97 0.07
C THR A 53 3.48 11.62 0.83
N LEU A 54 3.61 11.16 2.08
CA LEU A 54 2.45 10.90 2.95
C LEU A 54 1.70 12.18 3.35
N GLU A 55 2.38 13.33 3.32
CA GLU A 55 1.85 14.64 3.70
C GLU A 55 1.12 15.35 2.54
N SER A 56 1.26 14.86 1.31
CA SER A 56 0.54 15.40 0.16
C SER A 56 -0.97 15.32 0.35
N ARG A 57 -1.67 16.35 -0.13
CA ARG A 57 -3.11 16.48 0.01
C ARG A 57 -3.84 15.33 -0.71
N ILE A 58 -4.79 14.72 -0.03
CA ILE A 58 -5.73 13.76 -0.62
C ILE A 58 -6.77 14.53 -1.46
N PRO A 59 -6.88 14.26 -2.77
CA PRO A 59 -8.00 14.78 -3.56
C PRO A 59 -9.29 14.03 -3.24
N HIS A 60 -10.42 14.74 -3.31
CA HIS A 60 -11.75 14.17 -3.06
C HIS A 60 -12.07 13.03 -4.06
N ASP A 61 -12.75 11.98 -3.59
CA ASP A 61 -13.21 10.80 -4.35
C ASP A 61 -12.14 9.98 -5.10
N LYS A 62 -10.85 10.25 -4.88
CA LYS A 62 -9.77 9.52 -5.57
C LYS A 62 -9.19 8.40 -4.71
N ASN A 63 -8.81 7.31 -5.36
CA ASN A 63 -7.80 6.40 -4.83
C ASN A 63 -6.48 7.16 -4.76
N VAL A 64 -5.76 7.06 -3.65
CA VAL A 64 -4.50 7.78 -3.44
C VAL A 64 -3.42 6.76 -3.13
N ILE A 65 -2.35 6.74 -3.94
CA ILE A 65 -1.26 5.78 -3.82
C ILE A 65 0.04 6.51 -3.48
N TYR A 66 0.73 6.03 -2.44
CA TYR A 66 2.05 6.45 -2.03
C TYR A 66 3.02 5.27 -2.00
N THR A 67 4.23 5.49 -2.51
CA THR A 67 5.40 4.63 -2.34
C THR A 67 6.66 5.48 -2.14
N PRO A 68 7.63 5.03 -1.32
CA PRO A 68 8.81 5.83 -0.97
C PRO A 68 9.84 5.98 -2.09
N THR A 69 9.66 5.31 -3.23
CA THR A 69 10.65 5.25 -4.32
C THR A 69 11.02 6.61 -4.90
N LEU A 70 10.05 7.52 -5.07
CA LEU A 70 10.38 8.86 -5.57
C LEU A 70 11.27 9.63 -4.58
N LEU A 71 11.03 9.48 -3.27
CA LEU A 71 11.85 10.09 -2.23
C LEU A 71 13.25 9.45 -2.14
N PHE A 72 13.38 8.14 -2.34
CA PHE A 72 14.70 7.51 -2.45
C PHE A 72 15.51 8.03 -3.64
N ALA A 73 14.87 8.20 -4.80
CA ALA A 73 15.54 8.80 -5.96
C ALA A 73 15.89 10.27 -5.72
N TRP A 74 15.04 11.00 -4.98
CA TRP A 74 15.31 12.39 -4.62
C TRP A 74 16.46 12.54 -3.62
N ASP A 75 16.60 11.60 -2.68
CA ASP A 75 17.74 11.58 -1.75
C ASP A 75 19.08 11.46 -2.49
N GLU A 76 19.18 10.59 -3.51
CA GLU A 76 20.37 10.49 -4.36
C GLU A 76 20.72 11.82 -5.03
N VAL A 77 19.70 12.57 -5.50
CA VAL A 77 19.92 13.92 -6.05
C VAL A 77 20.49 14.84 -4.97
N LYS A 78 19.89 14.87 -3.78
CA LYS A 78 20.35 15.74 -2.67
C LYS A 78 21.78 15.40 -2.24
N GLU A 79 22.15 14.12 -2.17
CA GLU A 79 23.50 13.69 -1.80
C GLU A 79 24.58 14.22 -2.76
N HIS A 80 24.24 14.41 -4.04
CA HIS A 80 25.14 14.95 -5.06
C HIS A 80 25.12 16.50 -5.14
N LEU A 81 24.37 17.16 -4.25
CA LEU A 81 24.21 18.61 -4.18
C LEU A 81 24.64 19.14 -2.79
N PRO A 82 25.95 19.30 -2.53
CA PRO A 82 26.48 19.57 -1.19
C PRO A 82 26.04 20.93 -0.60
N GLY A 83 25.51 21.85 -1.40
CA GLY A 83 24.93 23.11 -0.92
C GLY A 83 23.46 23.01 -0.50
N GLY A 84 22.88 21.81 -0.53
CA GLY A 84 21.44 21.59 -0.32
C GLY A 84 20.60 22.10 -1.49
N VAL A 85 19.30 21.78 -1.46
CA VAL A 85 18.31 22.23 -2.43
C VAL A 85 17.55 23.41 -1.83
N LEU A 86 17.65 24.57 -2.48
CA LEU A 86 16.86 25.77 -2.16
C LEU A 86 15.78 25.95 -3.24
N PRO A 87 14.51 25.57 -2.95
CA PRO A 87 13.41 25.77 -3.88
C PRO A 87 13.23 27.23 -4.27
N SER A 88 12.87 27.51 -5.53
CA SER A 88 12.57 28.87 -5.99
C SER A 88 11.28 29.42 -5.38
N ASP A 89 11.14 30.75 -5.34
CA ASP A 89 9.87 31.40 -4.98
C ASP A 89 8.74 30.91 -5.90
N GLY A 90 7.57 30.62 -5.32
CA GLY A 90 6.43 30.07 -6.06
C GLY A 90 6.49 28.57 -6.35
N SER A 91 7.46 27.85 -5.76
CA SER A 91 7.52 26.39 -5.83
C SER A 91 6.20 25.73 -5.43
N SER A 92 5.84 24.64 -6.11
CA SER A 92 4.61 23.90 -5.80
C SER A 92 4.67 23.30 -4.40
N ALA A 93 3.51 23.16 -3.75
CA ALA A 93 3.43 22.54 -2.42
C ALA A 93 4.02 21.12 -2.41
N ASP A 94 3.77 20.34 -3.45
CA ASP A 94 4.32 18.98 -3.59
C ASP A 94 5.84 18.98 -3.77
N PHE A 95 6.44 19.96 -4.46
CA PHE A 95 7.90 20.06 -4.54
C PHE A 95 8.52 20.45 -3.20
N LEU A 96 7.88 21.36 -2.46
CA LEU A 96 8.30 21.71 -1.10
C LEU A 96 8.22 20.50 -0.16
N LEU A 97 7.17 19.68 -0.27
CA LEU A 97 7.02 18.44 0.49
C LEU A 97 8.05 17.38 0.07
N LEU A 98 8.25 17.15 -1.22
CA LEU A 98 9.28 16.24 -1.73
C LEU A 98 10.66 16.59 -1.14
N ASN A 99 10.98 17.89 -1.08
CA ASN A 99 12.27 18.33 -0.58
C ASN A 99 12.44 18.16 0.95
N LYS A 100 11.35 18.18 1.71
CA LYS A 100 11.37 18.20 3.18
C LYS A 100 10.96 16.88 3.84
N SER A 101 10.18 16.05 3.16
CA SER A 101 9.57 14.86 3.75
C SER A 101 10.61 13.83 4.19
N ALA A 102 10.30 13.16 5.28
CA ALA A 102 11.04 12.04 5.83
C ALA A 102 10.20 10.74 5.83
N SER A 103 9.06 10.75 5.14
CA SER A 103 8.08 9.65 5.12
C SER A 103 8.61 8.33 4.53
N HIS A 104 9.75 8.36 3.83
CA HIS A 104 10.44 7.19 3.31
C HIS A 104 11.52 6.66 4.25
N GLN A 105 11.98 7.44 5.23
CA GLN A 105 13.09 7.06 6.09
C GLN A 105 12.73 5.81 6.91
N ALA A 106 13.63 4.83 6.91
CA ALA A 106 13.44 3.53 7.56
C ALA A 106 12.20 2.73 7.11
N SER A 107 11.57 3.07 5.97
CA SER A 107 10.48 2.26 5.38
C SER A 107 10.99 0.94 4.80
N LEU A 108 12.19 0.97 4.21
CA LEU A 108 12.93 -0.17 3.67
C LEU A 108 14.38 -0.12 4.15
N GLY A 109 14.98 -1.29 4.37
CA GLY A 109 16.42 -1.43 4.61
C GLY A 109 17.22 -1.25 3.32
N LYS A 110 18.50 -0.90 3.44
CA LYS A 110 19.38 -0.58 2.30
C LYS A 110 19.50 -1.71 1.24
N ALA A 111 19.31 -2.96 1.63
CA ALA A 111 19.35 -4.11 0.72
C ALA A 111 18.00 -4.41 0.04
N GLU A 112 16.91 -3.74 0.47
CA GLU A 112 15.55 -4.02 0.02
C GLU A 112 15.11 -3.10 -1.14
N PHE A 113 15.93 -2.12 -1.51
CA PHE A 113 15.74 -1.26 -2.66
C PHE A 113 17.08 -1.02 -3.37
N LYS A 114 17.01 -0.65 -4.65
CA LYS A 114 18.17 -0.29 -5.47
C LYS A 114 18.03 1.13 -5.95
N THR A 115 19.06 1.94 -5.73
CA THR A 115 19.20 3.26 -6.34
C THR A 115 20.31 3.24 -7.40
N THR A 116 20.19 4.14 -8.37
CA THR A 116 21.31 4.49 -9.27
C THR A 116 21.30 5.98 -9.50
N VAL A 117 22.48 6.56 -9.64
CA VAL A 117 22.66 7.98 -9.94
C VAL A 117 23.67 8.14 -11.06
N TYR A 118 23.33 8.97 -12.04
CA TYR A 118 24.20 9.36 -13.13
C TYR A 118 24.32 10.89 -13.12
N VAL A 119 25.55 11.37 -12.96
CA VAL A 119 25.87 12.79 -12.96
C VAL A 119 26.72 13.11 -14.19
N SER A 120 26.23 14.03 -15.01
CA SER A 120 26.96 14.65 -16.11
C SER A 120 27.11 16.15 -15.87
N ARG A 121 27.74 16.87 -16.80
CA ARG A 121 27.91 18.33 -16.70
C ARG A 121 26.58 19.07 -16.51
N ASP A 122 25.55 18.62 -17.22
CA ASP A 122 24.27 19.31 -17.34
C ASP A 122 23.08 18.47 -16.87
N THR A 123 23.30 17.29 -16.30
CA THR A 123 22.20 16.41 -15.85
C THR A 123 22.54 15.59 -14.62
N ILE A 124 21.58 15.48 -13.70
CA ILE A 124 21.55 14.48 -12.63
C ILE A 124 20.34 13.59 -12.87
N ARG A 125 20.58 12.31 -13.12
CA ARG A 125 19.52 11.30 -13.25
C ARG A 125 19.61 10.36 -12.06
N ALA A 126 18.55 10.29 -11.28
CA ALA A 126 18.43 9.36 -10.17
C ALA A 126 17.26 8.40 -10.39
N THR A 127 17.49 7.14 -10.03
CA THR A 127 16.47 6.11 -10.09
C THR A 127 16.39 5.38 -8.78
N ALA A 128 15.19 4.94 -8.38
CA ALA A 128 15.02 4.03 -7.25
C ALA A 128 14.00 2.94 -7.59
N SER A 129 14.24 1.73 -7.09
CA SER A 129 13.33 0.62 -7.30
C SER A 129 13.30 -0.34 -6.12
N PHE A 130 12.16 -0.95 -5.86
CA PHE A 130 12.06 -2.12 -5.00
C PHE A 130 11.02 -3.10 -5.54
N ASN A 131 11.17 -4.36 -5.14
CA ASN A 131 10.18 -5.40 -5.36
C ASN A 131 9.89 -6.09 -4.02
N LYS A 132 8.60 -6.26 -3.69
CA LYS A 132 8.17 -7.00 -2.51
C LYS A 132 7.17 -8.08 -2.89
N SER A 133 7.30 -9.21 -2.22
CA SER A 133 6.30 -10.26 -2.23
C SER A 133 5.86 -10.60 -0.82
N LEU A 134 4.54 -10.55 -0.58
CA LEU A 134 3.93 -10.76 0.73
C LEU A 134 2.92 -11.89 0.68
N PRO A 135 3.41 -13.13 0.57
CA PRO A 135 2.51 -14.23 0.39
C PRO A 135 1.78 -14.66 1.66
N PHE A 136 0.64 -15.34 1.61
CA PHE A 136 -0.05 -15.92 2.76
C PHE A 136 0.22 -17.41 2.79
N TYR A 137 0.61 -17.95 3.95
CA TYR A 137 0.82 -19.41 4.10
C TYR A 137 -0.35 -20.23 3.55
N THR A 138 -1.57 -19.82 3.89
CA THR A 138 -2.81 -20.43 3.40
C THR A 138 -3.60 -19.40 2.60
N SER A 139 -3.96 -19.75 1.36
CA SER A 139 -4.82 -18.90 0.53
C SER A 139 -6.18 -18.70 1.20
N MET A 140 -6.68 -17.48 1.17
CA MET A 140 -8.02 -17.15 1.64
C MET A 140 -9.09 -17.65 0.66
N GLN A 141 -10.34 -17.64 1.11
CA GLN A 141 -11.47 -17.95 0.23
C GLN A 141 -11.74 -16.77 -0.72
N ARG A 142 -12.23 -17.04 -1.94
CA ARG A 142 -12.50 -16.03 -2.98
C ARG A 142 -13.96 -16.10 -3.44
N TRP A 143 -14.56 -14.94 -3.73
CA TRP A 143 -15.89 -14.82 -4.34
C TRP A 143 -15.96 -13.72 -5.37
N ASP A 144 -16.66 -13.98 -6.47
CA ASP A 144 -16.75 -13.04 -7.58
C ASP A 144 -17.84 -11.98 -7.40
N THR A 145 -18.93 -12.26 -6.68
CA THR A 145 -20.14 -11.39 -6.63
C THR A 145 -20.57 -10.97 -5.21
N LEU A 146 -19.91 -11.47 -4.18
CA LEU A 146 -20.39 -11.40 -2.79
C LEU A 146 -20.25 -10.01 -2.16
N LEU A 147 -19.23 -9.25 -2.54
CA LEU A 147 -18.96 -7.92 -1.99
C LEU A 147 -19.38 -6.81 -2.95
N ARG A 148 -20.02 -5.77 -2.40
CA ARG A 148 -20.42 -4.57 -3.15
C ARG A 148 -19.74 -3.33 -2.58
N PHE A 149 -18.59 -2.95 -3.14
CA PHE A 149 -17.89 -1.73 -2.74
C PHE A 149 -18.62 -0.49 -3.25
N ASN A 150 -19.08 0.39 -2.35
CA ASN A 150 -19.92 1.54 -2.69
C ASN A 150 -21.06 1.14 -3.65
N LYS A 151 -21.71 -0.01 -3.36
CA LYS A 151 -22.80 -0.64 -4.15
C LYS A 151 -22.37 -1.30 -5.48
N GLN A 152 -21.12 -1.15 -5.90
CA GLN A 152 -20.59 -1.80 -7.12
C GLN A 152 -20.06 -3.20 -6.80
N PRO A 153 -20.50 -4.25 -7.53
CA PRO A 153 -20.04 -5.60 -7.28
C PRO A 153 -18.57 -5.77 -7.69
N VAL A 154 -17.77 -6.35 -6.80
CA VAL A 154 -16.34 -6.57 -7.00
C VAL A 154 -15.94 -7.97 -6.56
N VAL A 155 -14.88 -8.49 -7.18
CA VAL A 155 -14.24 -9.71 -6.67
C VAL A 155 -13.70 -9.43 -5.27
N SER A 156 -13.87 -10.40 -4.38
CA SER A 156 -13.45 -10.29 -2.99
C SER A 156 -12.84 -11.58 -2.50
N PHE A 157 -12.08 -11.48 -1.41
CA PHE A 157 -11.50 -12.61 -0.71
C PHE A 157 -11.53 -12.40 0.81
N GLY A 158 -11.32 -13.46 1.58
CA GLY A 158 -11.30 -13.39 3.04
C GLY A 158 -11.79 -14.67 3.71
N ILE A 159 -12.61 -14.51 4.74
CA ILE A 159 -13.19 -15.59 5.56
C ILE A 159 -14.69 -15.35 5.62
N TYR A 160 -15.47 -16.07 4.81
CA TYR A 160 -16.93 -16.00 4.83
C TYR A 160 -17.52 -17.23 5.51
N ASP A 161 -16.94 -18.39 5.20
CA ASP A 161 -17.19 -19.63 5.92
C ASP A 161 -16.03 -19.83 6.89
N TYR A 162 -16.34 -19.92 8.18
CA TYR A 162 -15.33 -19.98 9.23
C TYR A 162 -14.33 -21.12 8.97
N ASN A 163 -13.05 -20.77 9.05
CA ASN A 163 -11.95 -21.73 8.97
C ASN A 163 -10.87 -21.29 9.97
N TYR A 164 -10.62 -22.12 10.98
CA TYR A 164 -9.67 -21.80 12.06
C TYR A 164 -8.26 -21.49 11.54
N THR A 165 -7.78 -22.18 10.51
CA THR A 165 -6.47 -21.92 9.89
C THR A 165 -6.42 -20.54 9.25
N LEU A 166 -7.49 -20.13 8.56
CA LEU A 166 -7.54 -18.80 7.94
C LEU A 166 -7.59 -17.68 8.97
N THR A 167 -8.22 -17.88 10.12
CA THR A 167 -8.25 -16.86 11.18
C THR A 167 -6.88 -16.60 11.78
N GLN A 168 -5.95 -17.58 11.75
CA GLN A 168 -4.56 -17.36 12.18
C GLN A 168 -3.81 -16.36 11.27
N ASN A 169 -4.28 -16.15 10.04
CA ASN A 169 -3.70 -15.17 9.12
C ASN A 169 -4.24 -13.76 9.36
N VAL A 170 -5.15 -13.56 10.34
CA VAL A 170 -5.81 -12.29 10.59
C VAL A 170 -5.75 -11.92 12.07
N ASP A 171 -5.13 -10.78 12.38
CA ASP A 171 -5.24 -10.16 13.70
C ASP A 171 -6.26 -9.01 13.65
N ILE A 172 -7.31 -9.08 14.46
CA ILE A 172 -8.29 -7.98 14.61
C ILE A 172 -7.70 -6.95 15.56
N VAL A 173 -7.12 -5.89 15.01
CA VAL A 173 -6.37 -4.89 15.76
C VAL A 173 -7.29 -3.94 16.52
N TYR A 174 -8.43 -3.59 15.94
CA TYR A 174 -9.43 -2.75 16.57
C TYR A 174 -10.79 -3.06 15.97
N TYR A 175 -11.82 -3.13 16.81
CA TYR A 175 -13.19 -3.32 16.35
C TYR A 175 -14.16 -2.54 17.22
N LYS A 176 -14.84 -1.58 16.61
CA LYS A 176 -15.95 -0.85 17.24
C LYS A 176 -17.28 -1.37 16.73
N ASP A 177 -17.41 -1.52 15.42
CA ASP A 177 -18.58 -2.00 14.70
C ASP A 177 -18.20 -2.43 13.26
N ASP A 178 -19.18 -2.92 12.49
CA ASP A 178 -19.02 -3.40 11.10
C ASP A 178 -18.54 -2.31 10.11
N ASP A 179 -18.50 -1.03 10.52
CA ASP A 179 -18.05 0.10 9.72
C ASP A 179 -16.75 0.75 10.23
N HIS A 180 -16.29 0.40 11.45
CA HIS A 180 -15.10 0.97 12.09
C HIS A 180 -14.25 -0.13 12.71
N PHE A 181 -13.29 -0.61 11.94
CA PHE A 181 -12.39 -1.68 12.37
C PHE A 181 -11.05 -1.61 11.65
N CYS A 182 -10.04 -2.19 12.30
CA CYS A 182 -8.70 -2.36 11.77
C CYS A 182 -8.30 -3.83 11.91
N ILE A 183 -7.73 -4.39 10.84
CA ILE A 183 -7.15 -5.73 10.86
C ILE A 183 -5.72 -5.70 10.32
N LYS A 184 -4.97 -6.73 10.68
CA LYS A 184 -3.68 -7.09 10.08
C LYS A 184 -3.82 -8.43 9.41
N LEU A 185 -3.45 -8.51 8.14
CA LEU A 185 -3.19 -9.79 7.48
C LEU A 185 -1.72 -10.14 7.69
N ILE A 186 -1.47 -11.39 8.06
CA ILE A 186 -0.14 -11.91 8.38
C ILE A 186 0.37 -12.67 7.17
N PRO A 187 1.33 -12.12 6.41
CA PRO A 187 1.99 -12.86 5.35
C PRO A 187 2.97 -13.90 5.91
N ALA A 188 3.48 -14.76 5.04
CA ALA A 188 4.41 -15.83 5.35
C ALA A 188 5.72 -15.31 5.92
N ASP A 189 6.21 -14.19 5.36
CA ASP A 189 7.23 -13.39 6.00
C ASP A 189 6.63 -12.65 7.19
N SER A 190 6.73 -13.27 8.37
CA SER A 190 6.19 -12.75 9.63
C SER A 190 6.85 -11.45 10.11
N THR A 191 7.92 -10.99 9.45
CA THR A 191 8.52 -9.66 9.69
C THR A 191 7.73 -8.53 9.02
N GLN A 192 6.79 -8.88 8.14
CA GLN A 192 5.93 -7.96 7.40
C GLN A 192 4.51 -7.98 7.98
N GLU A 193 3.75 -6.94 7.67
CA GLU A 193 2.33 -6.83 7.99
C GLU A 193 1.61 -6.09 6.86
N ILE A 194 0.38 -6.53 6.56
CA ILE A 194 -0.55 -5.82 5.69
C ILE A 194 -1.69 -5.32 6.59
N ILE A 195 -1.84 -4.02 6.71
CA ILE A 195 -2.80 -3.39 7.59
C ILE A 195 -3.95 -2.83 6.76
N LEU A 196 -5.18 -3.13 7.17
CA LEU A 196 -6.38 -2.56 6.60
C LEU A 196 -7.22 -1.86 7.66
N MET A 197 -7.72 -0.67 7.34
CA MET A 197 -8.56 0.12 8.25
C MET A 197 -9.77 0.71 7.53
N LYS A 198 -10.97 0.42 8.02
CA LYS A 198 -12.24 1.01 7.58
C LYS A 198 -12.75 1.96 8.66
N GLY A 199 -13.55 2.96 8.26
CA GLY A 199 -14.10 3.97 9.17
C GLY A 199 -13.09 5.09 9.40
N ILE A 200 -12.57 5.63 8.30
CA ILE A 200 -11.62 6.73 8.28
C ILE A 200 -12.39 8.04 8.48
N ASP A 201 -12.06 8.78 9.53
CA ASP A 201 -12.57 10.14 9.75
C ASP A 201 -11.92 11.11 8.75
N THR A 202 -12.48 12.32 8.61
CA THR A 202 -11.94 13.37 7.74
C THR A 202 -10.41 13.53 7.91
N ALA A 203 -9.69 13.39 6.81
CA ALA A 203 -8.23 13.45 6.75
C ALA A 203 -7.79 14.34 5.59
N THR A 204 -6.71 15.10 5.77
CA THR A 204 -6.18 15.98 4.72
C THR A 204 -5.15 15.26 3.86
N ASN A 205 -4.42 14.32 4.44
CA ASN A 205 -3.33 13.57 3.83
C ASN A 205 -3.27 12.13 4.39
N LEU A 206 -2.39 11.29 3.84
CA LEU A 206 -2.26 9.89 4.27
C LEU A 206 -1.65 9.78 5.68
N ASP A 207 -0.78 10.71 6.08
CA ASP A 207 -0.20 10.76 7.43
C ASP A 207 -1.27 10.97 8.52
N ASP A 208 -2.29 11.77 8.26
CA ASP A 208 -3.45 11.94 9.14
C ASP A 208 -4.19 10.61 9.35
N ILE A 209 -4.41 9.85 8.27
CA ILE A 209 -5.05 8.52 8.34
C ILE A 209 -4.17 7.54 9.12
N ILE A 210 -2.85 7.58 8.94
CA ILE A 210 -1.90 6.76 9.70
C ILE A 210 -1.91 7.12 11.19
N LYS A 211 -2.09 8.41 11.55
CA LYS A 211 -2.28 8.81 12.96
C LYS A 211 -3.59 8.30 13.53
N GLN A 212 -4.68 8.31 12.75
CA GLN A 212 -5.95 7.70 13.15
C GLN A 212 -5.79 6.20 13.40
N LEU A 213 -5.12 5.49 12.49
CA LEU A 213 -4.76 4.07 12.65
C LEU A 213 -4.02 3.84 13.96
N LYS A 214 -2.92 4.56 14.22
CA LYS A 214 -2.13 4.43 15.45
C LYS A 214 -2.97 4.65 16.71
N LYS A 215 -3.92 5.60 16.68
CA LYS A 215 -4.87 5.82 17.77
C LYS A 215 -5.78 4.61 17.98
N GLN A 216 -6.32 4.03 16.90
CA GLN A 216 -7.15 2.83 16.96
C GLN A 216 -6.36 1.60 17.44
N GLU A 217 -5.11 1.42 16.99
CA GLU A 217 -4.24 0.34 17.48
C GLU A 217 -4.03 0.44 18.99
N ARG A 218 -3.74 1.64 19.50
CA ARG A 218 -3.59 1.89 20.94
C ARG A 218 -4.88 1.57 21.71
N LEU A 219 -6.02 2.04 21.22
CA LEU A 219 -7.31 1.73 21.84
C LEU A 219 -7.59 0.23 21.85
N GLY A 220 -7.33 -0.48 20.75
CA GLY A 220 -7.49 -1.93 20.68
C GLY A 220 -6.58 -2.69 21.66
N GLN A 221 -5.36 -2.19 21.90
CA GLN A 221 -4.45 -2.74 22.92
C GLN A 221 -4.94 -2.48 24.35
N GLU A 222 -5.49 -1.29 24.61
CA GLU A 222 -6.10 -0.95 25.90
C GLU A 222 -7.33 -1.82 26.18
N GLU A 223 -8.19 -2.02 25.18
CA GLU A 223 -9.38 -2.87 25.26
C GLU A 223 -9.03 -4.36 25.45
N ALA A 224 -7.88 -4.83 24.95
CA ALA A 224 -7.45 -6.22 25.08
C ALA A 224 -7.20 -6.66 26.54
N ASN A 225 -6.96 -5.70 27.45
CA ASN A 225 -6.80 -5.98 28.88
C ASN A 225 -8.14 -5.99 29.64
N ASN A 226 -9.25 -5.68 28.96
CA ASN A 226 -10.60 -5.70 29.53
C ASN A 226 -11.33 -6.98 29.09
N SER A 227 -11.69 -7.83 30.05
CA SER A 227 -12.39 -9.09 29.81
C SER A 227 -13.68 -8.93 29.01
N ASP A 228 -14.40 -7.83 29.23
CA ASP A 228 -15.72 -7.58 28.61
C ASP A 228 -15.58 -7.14 27.14
N LEU A 229 -14.38 -6.70 26.74
CA LEU A 229 -14.08 -6.22 25.39
C LEU A 229 -13.17 -7.17 24.61
N TYR A 230 -12.59 -8.18 25.29
CA TYR A 230 -11.66 -9.14 24.69
C TYR A 230 -12.24 -9.85 23.46
N TRP A 231 -13.55 -10.11 23.43
CA TRP A 231 -14.25 -10.74 22.28
C TRP A 231 -14.06 -9.99 20.95
N LYS A 232 -13.77 -8.68 20.99
CA LYS A 232 -13.54 -7.85 19.80
C LYS A 232 -12.26 -8.25 19.05
N ARG A 233 -11.32 -8.89 19.73
CA ARG A 233 -9.96 -9.20 19.24
C ARG A 233 -9.85 -10.54 18.53
N PHE A 234 -10.88 -11.40 18.61
CA PHE A 234 -10.82 -12.77 18.09
C PHE A 234 -12.00 -13.06 17.16
N PHE A 235 -11.75 -13.93 16.19
CA PHE A 235 -12.80 -14.47 15.33
C PHE A 235 -13.63 -15.53 16.06
N THR A 236 -14.94 -15.47 15.86
CA THR A 236 -15.90 -16.52 16.20
C THR A 236 -16.41 -17.19 14.93
N THR A 237 -17.12 -18.32 15.08
CA THR A 237 -17.63 -19.12 13.96
C THR A 237 -18.66 -18.40 13.09
N GLU A 238 -19.30 -17.35 13.61
CA GLU A 238 -20.30 -16.56 12.89
C GLU A 238 -19.71 -15.27 12.27
N ASP A 239 -18.45 -14.95 12.56
CA ASP A 239 -17.79 -13.75 12.06
C ASP A 239 -17.40 -13.90 10.58
N LYS A 240 -17.41 -12.77 9.87
CA LYS A 240 -17.09 -12.70 8.44
C LYS A 240 -16.08 -11.59 8.16
N LEU A 241 -15.20 -11.83 7.19
CA LEU A 241 -14.25 -10.88 6.65
C LEU A 241 -14.27 -10.96 5.12
N LEU A 242 -14.56 -9.85 4.44
CA LEU A 242 -14.43 -9.74 2.98
C LEU A 242 -13.65 -8.49 2.60
N ILE A 243 -12.67 -8.68 1.71
CA ILE A 243 -11.73 -7.67 1.23
C ILE A 243 -11.80 -7.63 -0.30
N PRO A 244 -11.94 -6.45 -0.95
CA PRO A 244 -11.87 -6.36 -2.40
C PRO A 244 -10.51 -6.81 -2.94
N ALA A 245 -10.52 -7.58 -4.02
CA ALA A 245 -9.30 -7.90 -4.76
C ALA A 245 -8.88 -6.69 -5.62
N LEU A 246 -7.59 -6.34 -5.59
CA LEU A 246 -6.99 -5.22 -6.32
C LEU A 246 -5.93 -5.73 -7.30
N ALA A 247 -5.90 -5.19 -8.52
CA ALA A 247 -4.84 -5.50 -9.48
C ALA A 247 -4.61 -4.31 -10.42
N PHE A 248 -3.39 -3.75 -10.39
CA PHE A 248 -3.03 -2.63 -11.26
C PHE A 248 -1.52 -2.58 -11.57
N ASN A 249 -1.19 -1.87 -12.64
CA ASN A 249 0.17 -1.61 -13.08
C ASN A 249 0.20 -0.24 -13.76
N ILE A 250 0.50 0.81 -13.00
CA ILE A 250 0.29 2.19 -13.43
C ILE A 250 1.64 2.89 -13.56
N ALA A 251 1.88 3.53 -14.69
CA ALA A 251 2.95 4.50 -14.88
C ALA A 251 2.37 5.91 -14.77
N ALA A 252 3.01 6.77 -14.00
CA ALA A 252 2.55 8.11 -13.68
C ALA A 252 3.68 9.13 -13.82
N HIS A 253 3.37 10.29 -14.38
CA HIS A 253 4.19 11.49 -14.22
C HIS A 253 3.69 12.33 -13.04
N TYR A 254 4.58 13.13 -12.47
CA TYR A 254 4.25 14.14 -11.47
C TYR A 254 4.36 15.53 -12.11
N PRO A 255 3.35 15.98 -12.88
CA PRO A 255 3.41 17.25 -13.60
C PRO A 255 3.61 18.46 -12.68
N GLN A 256 3.23 18.36 -11.41
CA GLN A 256 3.45 19.40 -10.40
C GLN A 256 4.90 19.47 -9.90
N LEU A 257 5.71 18.45 -10.17
CA LEU A 257 7.15 18.42 -9.88
C LEU A 257 7.97 18.77 -11.13
N GLU A 258 7.48 18.43 -12.32
CA GLU A 258 8.12 18.78 -13.58
C GLU A 258 8.08 20.31 -13.83
N GLY A 259 9.18 20.85 -14.34
CA GLY A 259 9.41 22.30 -14.51
C GLY A 259 9.76 23.05 -13.22
N GLN A 260 9.74 22.39 -12.05
CA GLN A 260 10.14 23.04 -10.80
C GLN A 260 11.63 23.37 -10.81
N THR A 261 11.96 24.60 -10.40
CA THR A 261 13.35 25.08 -10.35
C THR A 261 13.84 25.23 -8.92
N PHE A 262 15.14 25.07 -8.74
CA PHE A 262 15.81 25.27 -7.45
C PHE A 262 17.27 25.65 -7.66
N THR A 263 17.92 26.09 -6.59
CA THR A 263 19.35 26.43 -6.61
C THR A 263 20.15 25.61 -5.61
N THR A 264 21.43 25.42 -5.91
CA THR A 264 22.44 25.02 -4.92
C THR A 264 23.70 25.86 -5.14
N GLY A 265 24.06 26.68 -4.16
CA GLY A 265 25.06 27.73 -4.33
C GLY A 265 24.70 28.66 -5.51
N LEU A 266 25.59 28.74 -6.51
CA LEU A 266 25.41 29.58 -7.72
C LEU A 266 24.83 28.83 -8.93
N ARG A 267 24.48 27.55 -8.79
CA ARG A 267 23.95 26.72 -9.87
C ARG A 267 22.44 26.66 -9.82
N PHE A 268 21.82 26.70 -11.00
CA PHE A 268 20.37 26.62 -11.20
C PHE A 268 20.00 25.25 -11.76
N PHE A 269 18.95 24.66 -11.19
CA PHE A 269 18.47 23.34 -11.54
C PHE A 269 16.99 23.39 -11.92
N GLU A 270 16.59 22.46 -12.76
CA GLU A 270 15.21 22.28 -13.20
C GLU A 270 14.87 20.79 -13.22
N VAL A 271 13.76 20.40 -12.61
CA VAL A 271 13.24 19.03 -12.68
C VAL A 271 12.57 18.85 -14.04
N ILE A 272 13.20 18.11 -14.96
CA ILE A 272 12.67 17.90 -16.31
C ILE A 272 11.72 16.71 -16.37
N THR A 273 11.94 15.71 -15.52
CA THR A 273 11.08 14.53 -15.47
C THR A 273 10.99 14.00 -14.06
N ALA A 274 9.77 13.73 -13.61
CA ALA A 274 9.49 13.02 -12.38
C ALA A 274 8.41 11.98 -12.67
N ALA A 275 8.80 10.71 -12.71
CA ALA A 275 7.91 9.62 -13.06
C ALA A 275 8.03 8.45 -12.08
N GLN A 276 6.91 7.77 -11.85
CA GLN A 276 6.84 6.56 -11.04
C GLN A 276 5.95 5.52 -11.71
N ARG A 277 6.40 4.26 -11.68
CA ARG A 277 5.54 3.11 -11.96
C ARG A 277 5.29 2.34 -10.67
N THR A 278 4.01 2.14 -10.34
CA THR A 278 3.60 1.29 -9.21
C THR A 278 2.68 0.19 -9.70
N ALA A 279 3.00 -1.05 -9.34
CA ALA A 279 2.20 -2.21 -9.68
C ALA A 279 1.90 -3.04 -8.43
N LEU A 280 0.65 -3.47 -8.28
CA LEU A 280 0.15 -4.22 -7.14
C LEU A 280 -0.82 -5.29 -7.62
N VAL A 281 -0.68 -6.50 -7.10
CA VAL A 281 -1.77 -7.48 -7.03
C VAL A 281 -1.99 -7.89 -5.59
N PHE A 282 -3.22 -7.74 -5.13
CA PHE A 282 -3.66 -8.05 -3.77
C PHE A 282 -4.95 -8.85 -3.82
N ASN A 283 -4.86 -10.14 -3.50
CA ASN A 283 -5.91 -11.14 -3.69
C ASN A 283 -5.82 -12.25 -2.63
N GLU A 284 -6.61 -13.31 -2.82
CA GLU A 284 -6.72 -14.45 -1.91
C GLU A 284 -5.40 -15.21 -1.67
N HIS A 285 -4.47 -15.16 -2.61
CA HIS A 285 -3.36 -16.12 -2.58
C HIS A 285 -2.28 -15.72 -1.60
N GLY A 286 -1.86 -14.47 -1.63
CA GLY A 286 -0.52 -14.20 -1.13
C GLY A 286 0.55 -15.15 -1.77
N SER A 287 0.89 -16.36 -1.27
CA SER A 287 1.64 -17.50 -1.92
C SER A 287 1.92 -18.68 -0.95
N MET A 288 1.97 -19.92 -1.48
CA MET A 288 1.38 -21.16 -0.93
C MET A 288 2.31 -22.18 -0.22
N MET A 289 1.84 -22.82 0.88
CA MET A 289 1.97 -24.27 1.23
C MET A 289 1.05 -24.67 2.43
N GLU A 290 0.42 -25.86 2.37
CA GLU A 290 -0.61 -26.35 3.32
C GLU A 290 -0.10 -27.19 4.51
N SER A 291 -0.78 -27.08 5.66
CA SER A 291 -0.76 -28.04 6.78
C SER A 291 -2.06 -27.87 7.60
N GLU A 292 -2.70 -28.99 7.99
CA GLU A 292 -3.91 -29.03 8.82
C GLU A 292 -3.61 -29.37 10.28
N ALA A 293 -4.39 -28.78 11.22
CA ALA A 293 -4.57 -29.28 12.58
C ALA A 293 -5.91 -28.78 13.17
N GLU A 294 -6.66 -29.66 13.83
CA GLU A 294 -7.95 -29.40 14.47
C GLU A 294 -7.82 -29.55 16.00
N ILE A 295 -8.21 -28.53 16.77
CA ILE A 295 -8.53 -28.66 18.20
C ILE A 295 -9.76 -27.79 18.49
N ALA A 296 -10.81 -28.42 19.00
CA ALA A 296 -12.00 -27.74 19.51
C ALA A 296 -11.91 -27.56 21.04
N VAL A 297 -12.20 -26.35 21.52
CA VAL A 297 -12.52 -26.09 22.93
C VAL A 297 -13.77 -25.22 22.98
N SER A 298 -14.76 -25.65 23.76
CA SER A 298 -16.00 -24.91 24.02
C SER A 298 -15.98 -24.35 25.44
N ALA A 299 -16.39 -23.10 25.58
CA ALA A 299 -16.92 -22.56 26.84
C ALA A 299 -18.24 -21.81 26.53
N VAL A 300 -19.20 -21.99 27.43
CA VAL A 300 -20.59 -21.50 27.32
C VAL A 300 -20.79 -20.31 28.28
N ASP A 301 -21.67 -19.39 27.85
CA ASP A 301 -22.33 -18.27 28.55
C ASP A 301 -21.48 -17.02 28.89
N SER A 302 -21.98 -15.78 28.85
CA SER A 302 -23.34 -15.22 28.74
C SER A 302 -23.28 -13.79 28.16
N SER A 303 -24.35 -13.35 27.49
CA SER A 303 -24.47 -12.16 26.61
C SER A 303 -23.66 -12.27 25.31
N ARG A 304 -24.21 -12.93 24.28
CA ARG A 304 -23.51 -13.07 22.99
C ARG A 304 -23.30 -11.68 22.36
N PRO A 305 -22.06 -11.22 22.17
CA PRO A 305 -21.82 -10.08 21.30
C PRO A 305 -22.27 -10.47 19.88
N ARG A 306 -22.90 -9.52 19.18
CA ARG A 306 -23.34 -9.72 17.79
C ARG A 306 -22.15 -10.16 16.92
N PRO A 307 -22.31 -11.15 16.02
CA PRO A 307 -21.26 -11.55 15.09
C PRO A 307 -20.71 -10.36 14.30
N LYS A 308 -19.39 -10.31 14.15
CA LYS A 308 -18.65 -9.27 13.42
C LYS A 308 -18.76 -9.52 11.92
N THR A 309 -19.29 -8.56 11.19
CA THR A 309 -19.39 -8.59 9.73
C THR A 309 -18.44 -7.55 9.15
N MET A 310 -17.15 -7.89 9.11
CA MET A 310 -16.06 -7.01 8.69
C MET A 310 -15.96 -6.97 7.16
N LEU A 311 -16.76 -6.13 6.53
CA LEU A 311 -16.76 -5.95 5.08
C LEU A 311 -16.03 -4.67 4.70
N PHE A 312 -15.01 -4.77 3.87
CA PHE A 312 -14.38 -3.61 3.23
C PHE A 312 -15.20 -3.18 2.01
N ASP A 313 -16.43 -2.72 2.26
CA ASP A 313 -17.43 -2.30 1.26
C ASP A 313 -17.53 -0.76 1.10
N LYS A 314 -16.72 -0.01 1.86
CA LYS A 314 -16.62 1.45 1.89
C LYS A 314 -15.14 1.86 1.93
N PRO A 315 -14.80 3.14 1.73
CA PRO A 315 -13.41 3.58 1.72
C PRO A 315 -12.57 3.07 2.88
N PHE A 316 -11.37 2.62 2.56
CA PHE A 316 -10.46 2.00 3.52
C PHE A 316 -9.00 2.27 3.18
N LEU A 317 -8.15 2.13 4.19
CA LEU A 317 -6.70 2.19 4.09
C LEU A 317 -6.19 0.78 3.79
N LEU A 318 -5.27 0.66 2.84
CA LEU A 318 -4.40 -0.50 2.66
C LEU A 318 -2.96 -0.04 2.86
N MET A 319 -2.25 -0.62 3.82
CA MET A 319 -0.87 -0.27 4.15
C MET A 319 0.00 -1.51 4.25
N MET A 320 1.20 -1.49 3.65
CA MET A 320 2.19 -2.56 3.78
C MET A 320 3.46 -2.02 4.43
N LYS A 321 3.92 -2.75 5.44
CA LYS A 321 4.95 -2.26 6.35
C LYS A 321 5.74 -3.42 6.95
N LYS A 322 7.00 -3.17 7.29
CA LYS A 322 7.77 -4.06 8.17
C LYS A 322 7.34 -3.81 9.61
N LYS A 323 7.10 -4.85 10.40
CA LYS A 323 6.64 -4.69 11.80
C LYS A 323 7.54 -3.76 12.61
N THR A 324 8.85 -3.83 12.39
CA THR A 324 9.87 -3.03 13.09
C THR A 324 10.15 -1.66 12.46
N ALA A 325 9.64 -1.38 11.26
CA ALA A 325 9.83 -0.08 10.62
C ALA A 325 8.93 0.98 11.25
N ALA A 326 9.38 2.23 11.26
CA ALA A 326 8.53 3.35 11.67
C ALA A 326 7.54 3.75 10.56
N GLN A 327 7.94 3.58 9.30
CA GLN A 327 7.21 4.00 8.11
C GLN A 327 6.82 2.82 7.23
N ALA A 328 5.74 2.98 6.48
CA ALA A 328 5.27 2.00 5.50
C ALA A 328 5.99 2.19 4.16
N TYR A 329 6.17 1.09 3.41
CA TYR A 329 6.72 1.14 2.04
C TYR A 329 5.63 1.13 0.96
N PHE A 330 4.37 0.98 1.35
CA PHE A 330 3.21 1.17 0.49
C PHE A 330 2.03 1.66 1.32
N VAL A 331 1.35 2.70 0.86
CA VAL A 331 0.12 3.21 1.46
C VAL A 331 -0.87 3.55 0.35
N MET A 332 -2.08 3.06 0.49
CA MET A 332 -3.17 3.34 -0.44
C MET A 332 -4.45 3.67 0.31
N LEU A 333 -5.04 4.83 0.03
CA LEU A 333 -6.45 5.06 0.31
C LEU A 333 -7.27 4.52 -0.86
N VAL A 334 -8.09 3.51 -0.59
CA VAL A 334 -9.01 2.91 -1.56
C VAL A 334 -10.37 3.58 -1.37
N ASN A 335 -10.80 4.39 -2.32
CA ASN A 335 -11.99 5.23 -2.22
C ASN A 335 -13.09 4.87 -3.23
N ASN A 336 -12.70 4.21 -4.33
CA ASN A 336 -13.58 3.78 -5.41
C ASN A 336 -13.09 2.47 -6.04
N THR A 337 -13.86 1.92 -6.98
CA THR A 337 -13.60 0.61 -7.58
C THR A 337 -12.65 0.62 -8.79
N GLU A 338 -12.09 1.76 -9.19
CA GLU A 338 -11.31 1.91 -10.44
C GLU A 338 -10.10 0.95 -10.52
N LEU A 339 -9.55 0.54 -9.37
CA LEU A 339 -8.40 -0.37 -9.26
C LEU A 339 -8.77 -1.76 -8.73
N MET A 340 -10.06 -2.02 -8.53
CA MET A 340 -10.57 -3.32 -8.10
C MET A 340 -10.79 -4.25 -9.29
N ILE A 341 -10.68 -5.55 -9.06
CA ILE A 341 -11.08 -6.54 -10.06
C ILE A 341 -12.61 -6.54 -10.12
N PRO A 342 -13.22 -6.18 -11.27
CA PRO A 342 -14.67 -6.13 -11.39
C PRO A 342 -15.24 -7.53 -11.30
N SER A 343 -16.42 -7.64 -10.67
CA SER A 343 -17.21 -8.87 -10.73
C SER A 343 -17.56 -9.20 -12.18
N LYS A 344 -17.45 -10.46 -12.59
CA LYS A 344 -18.03 -10.90 -13.87
C LYS A 344 -19.54 -10.75 -13.76
N LYS A 345 -20.15 -10.00 -14.69
CA LYS A 345 -21.62 -9.98 -14.80
C LYS A 345 -22.08 -11.41 -15.12
N GLU A 346 -23.03 -11.91 -14.33
CA GLU A 346 -23.87 -13.05 -14.71
C GLU A 346 -24.69 -12.72 -15.95
#